data_AF-A0A1M3QIX1-F1
#
_entry.id   AF-A0A1M3QIX1-F1
#
_cell.length_a   1.000
_cell.length_b   1.000
_cell.length_c   1.000
_cell.angle_alpha   90.00
_cell.angle_beta   90.00
_cell.angle_gamma   90.00
#
_symmetry.space_group_name_H-M   'P 1'
#
loop_
_entity.id
_entity.type
_entity.pdbx_description
1 polymer ?
#
loop_
_entity_poly.entity_id
_entity_poly.type
_entity_poly.pdbx_seq_one_letter_code
_entity_poly.pdbx_strand_id
1 'polypeptide(L)'
;MNTPPDSPAQQPAAPDPLHDQPLSRVERDGIEYVLLGTAHVSRASVDAVKALIERESFDAIAVELCESRARGIRDPDAFAKMDLFQVIRTGKAGMVFASLALSSFQQRIAEQYGIEPGAEMKAAMAAADARGLPLWLVDREIGITLNHAYRGVPFRDRMGILGSLIASVFSHENIDEAEIEKLKQGDILESAFGEFARNSKPLYEALIGERDRFMAARLREESAQNPAAKRVLVVIGAGHLAGIGRELGAQTEPSRTIIEPLAAKLPAPKWPKYVAVGVMLAIFIAIGFLFYRNATMGWHALRDWVIYTAVLSGIGAAIAGGHPLSVLTAAVMGPLKPLRPPGLSSGVFAGMVEAWLRKPRVADFQSLRKDLLQVSGWWRNRVARTLLVFMLTNLGTIAGEYLAGIRIFSRLL
;
A
#
# COMPACT_ATOMS: atom_id res chain seq x y z
N MET A 1 -33.27 -61.17 30.05
CA MET A 1 -32.03 -60.69 29.40
C MET A 1 -32.16 -59.18 29.27
N ASN A 2 -31.50 -58.43 30.14
CA ASN A 2 -31.44 -56.97 30.08
C ASN A 2 -30.26 -56.60 29.19
N THR A 3 -30.52 -55.97 28.06
CA THR A 3 -29.51 -55.30 27.23
C THR A 3 -28.99 -54.06 27.96
N PRO A 4 -27.67 -53.82 28.01
CA PRO A 4 -27.13 -52.59 28.59
C PRO A 4 -27.51 -51.37 27.71
N PRO A 5 -27.61 -50.16 28.28
CA PRO A 5 -27.84 -48.96 27.49
C PRO A 5 -26.59 -48.63 26.66
N ASP A 6 -26.83 -48.25 25.40
CA ASP A 6 -25.80 -47.80 24.46
C ASP A 6 -24.94 -46.68 25.07
N SER A 7 -23.62 -46.90 25.05
CA SER A 7 -22.63 -45.88 25.35
C SER A 7 -22.84 -44.67 24.43
N PRO A 8 -22.87 -43.43 24.94
CA PRO A 8 -22.98 -42.26 24.08
C PRO A 8 -21.79 -42.21 23.13
N ALA A 9 -22.07 -42.17 21.82
CA ALA A 9 -21.08 -42.00 20.78
C ALA A 9 -20.22 -40.78 21.10
N GLN A 10 -18.91 -41.01 21.31
CA GLN A 10 -17.94 -39.94 21.47
C GLN A 10 -17.99 -39.04 20.23
N GLN A 11 -18.37 -37.78 20.43
CA GLN A 11 -18.21 -36.76 19.39
C GLN A 11 -16.72 -36.74 18.99
N PRO A 12 -16.39 -36.73 17.70
CA PRO A 12 -15.00 -36.62 17.27
C PRO A 12 -14.40 -35.37 17.89
N ALA A 13 -13.27 -35.53 18.60
CA ALA A 13 -12.54 -34.43 19.19
C ALA A 13 -12.27 -33.37 18.11
N ALA A 14 -12.50 -32.10 18.43
CA ALA A 14 -12.18 -31.00 17.53
C ALA A 14 -10.70 -31.14 17.09
N PRO A 15 -10.38 -30.99 15.79
CA PRO A 15 -9.02 -31.13 15.29
C PRO A 15 -8.08 -30.16 16.04
N ASP A 16 -6.89 -30.64 16.42
CA ASP A 16 -5.91 -29.84 17.15
C ASP A 16 -5.55 -28.59 16.33
N PRO A 17 -5.80 -27.36 16.83
CA PRO A 17 -5.53 -26.13 16.08
C PRO A 17 -4.07 -25.93 15.68
N LEU A 18 -3.13 -26.65 16.30
CA LEU A 18 -1.70 -26.60 16.00
C LEU A 18 -1.25 -27.64 14.96
N HIS A 19 -2.11 -28.59 14.59
CA HIS A 19 -1.79 -29.60 13.60
C HIS A 19 -1.59 -28.96 12.21
N ASP A 20 -0.52 -29.35 11.52
CA ASP A 20 -0.10 -28.82 10.20
C ASP A 20 0.12 -27.30 10.14
N GLN A 21 0.27 -26.61 11.27
CA GLN A 21 0.63 -25.20 11.26
C GLN A 21 2.15 -25.03 11.02
N PRO A 22 2.57 -24.07 10.19
CA PRO A 22 3.98 -23.85 9.91
C PRO A 22 4.64 -23.20 11.13
N LEU A 23 5.25 -24.04 11.97
CA LEU A 23 5.92 -23.68 13.21
C LEU A 23 7.41 -23.97 13.10
N SER A 24 8.25 -23.02 13.47
CA SER A 24 9.71 -23.20 13.55
C SER A 24 10.24 -22.63 14.86
N ARG A 25 11.28 -23.27 15.42
CA ARG A 25 11.92 -22.83 16.66
C ARG A 25 13.39 -22.54 16.36
N VAL A 26 13.83 -21.34 16.71
CA VAL A 26 15.19 -20.89 16.47
C VAL A 26 15.76 -20.36 17.78
N GLU A 27 16.89 -20.90 18.21
CA GLU A 27 17.60 -20.38 19.38
C GLU A 27 18.73 -19.46 18.95
N ARG A 28 18.79 -18.26 19.52
CA ARG A 28 19.86 -17.28 19.27
C ARG A 28 20.13 -16.48 20.52
N ASP A 29 21.40 -16.41 20.91
CA ASP A 29 21.89 -15.62 22.04
C ASP A 29 21.16 -15.93 23.37
N GLY A 30 20.80 -17.21 23.58
CA GLY A 30 20.10 -17.69 24.77
C GLY A 30 18.61 -17.34 24.81
N ILE A 31 18.01 -17.04 23.65
CA ILE A 31 16.60 -16.73 23.47
C ILE A 31 16.01 -17.71 22.45
N GLU A 32 14.91 -18.35 22.81
CA GLU A 32 14.12 -19.19 21.92
C GLU A 32 13.06 -18.32 21.21
N TYR A 33 13.17 -18.21 19.90
CA TYR A 33 12.16 -17.61 19.02
C TYR A 33 11.26 -18.72 18.46
N VAL A 34 10.00 -18.70 18.85
CA VAL A 34 8.97 -19.60 18.33
C VAL A 34 8.26 -18.88 17.18
N LEU A 35 8.64 -19.19 15.95
CA LEU A 35 8.11 -18.59 14.73
C LEU A 35 6.84 -19.34 14.30
N LEU A 36 5.70 -18.65 14.33
CA LEU A 36 4.42 -19.14 13.82
C LEU A 36 4.10 -18.43 12.50
N GLY A 37 4.14 -19.19 11.40
CA GLY A 37 3.70 -18.76 10.09
C GLY A 37 2.17 -18.75 10.00
N THR A 38 1.62 -17.70 9.43
CA THR A 38 0.17 -17.49 9.35
C THR A 38 -0.24 -17.11 7.94
N ALA A 39 -1.50 -17.39 7.60
CA ALA A 39 -2.14 -16.85 6.41
C ALA A 39 -3.11 -15.75 6.85
N HIS A 40 -2.92 -14.52 6.36
CA HIS A 40 -3.60 -13.29 6.81
C HIS A 40 -5.13 -13.24 6.65
N VAL A 41 -5.73 -14.30 6.12
CA VAL A 41 -7.18 -14.49 5.95
C VAL A 41 -7.62 -15.91 6.37
N SER A 42 -6.89 -16.55 7.28
CA SER A 42 -7.17 -17.92 7.73
C SER A 42 -7.63 -17.95 9.18
N ARG A 43 -8.83 -18.50 9.40
CA ARG A 43 -9.35 -18.77 10.74
C ARG A 43 -8.48 -19.78 11.50
N ALA A 44 -7.94 -20.77 10.79
CA ALA A 44 -7.01 -21.73 11.37
C ALA A 44 -5.77 -21.05 11.95
N SER A 45 -5.25 -20.01 11.29
CA SER A 45 -4.11 -19.23 11.83
C SER A 45 -4.48 -18.46 13.10
N VAL A 46 -5.69 -17.92 13.21
CA VAL A 46 -6.17 -17.27 14.44
C VAL A 46 -6.28 -18.26 15.58
N ASP A 47 -6.84 -19.44 15.32
CA ASP A 47 -7.02 -20.49 16.32
C ASP A 47 -5.66 -21.07 16.75
N ALA A 48 -4.70 -21.19 15.83
CA ALA A 48 -3.32 -21.58 16.12
C ALA A 48 -2.60 -20.58 17.04
N VAL A 49 -2.70 -19.27 16.78
CA VAL A 49 -2.13 -18.22 17.63
C VAL A 49 -2.67 -18.34 19.05
N LYS A 50 -3.99 -18.45 19.21
CA LYS A 50 -4.64 -18.59 20.53
C LYS A 50 -4.20 -19.86 21.24
N ALA A 51 -4.25 -21.00 20.56
CA ALA A 51 -3.86 -22.28 21.13
C ALA A 51 -2.40 -22.30 21.57
N LEU A 52 -1.49 -21.71 20.80
CA LEU A 52 -0.07 -21.66 21.14
C LEU A 52 0.17 -20.80 22.38
N ILE A 53 -0.48 -19.63 22.45
CA ILE A 53 -0.40 -18.73 23.61
C ILE A 53 -1.04 -19.37 24.86
N GLU A 54 -2.11 -20.15 24.72
CA GLU A 54 -2.74 -20.87 25.83
C GLU A 54 -1.90 -22.03 26.36
N ARG A 55 -1.27 -22.81 25.46
CA ARG A 55 -0.52 -24.01 25.82
C ARG A 55 0.90 -23.71 26.29
N GLU A 56 1.48 -22.60 25.87
CA GLU A 56 2.87 -22.26 26.12
C GLU A 56 3.04 -20.88 26.77
N SER A 57 4.06 -20.75 27.61
CA SER A 57 4.45 -19.46 28.19
C SER A 57 5.48 -18.76 27.31
N PHE A 58 5.30 -17.45 27.17
CA PHE A 58 6.18 -16.55 26.44
C PHE A 58 6.44 -15.30 27.28
N ASP A 59 7.63 -14.73 27.14
CA ASP A 59 8.05 -13.51 27.83
C ASP A 59 7.78 -12.25 26.99
N ALA A 60 7.60 -12.42 25.68
CA ALA A 60 7.21 -11.37 24.74
C ALA A 60 6.48 -11.97 23.53
N ILE A 61 5.68 -11.13 22.86
CA ILE A 61 5.02 -11.47 21.60
C ILE A 61 5.47 -10.47 20.54
N ALA A 62 5.99 -10.97 19.43
CA ALA A 62 6.36 -10.21 18.25
C ALA A 62 5.37 -10.44 17.10
N VAL A 63 5.05 -9.39 16.33
CA VAL A 63 4.12 -9.45 15.21
C VAL A 63 4.69 -8.78 13.96
N GLU A 64 4.37 -9.29 12.76
CA GLU A 64 4.73 -8.73 11.44
C GLU A 64 3.98 -7.42 11.12
N LEU A 65 4.09 -6.44 12.01
CA LEU A 65 3.48 -5.14 11.86
C LEU A 65 4.52 -4.06 12.14
N CYS A 66 4.36 -2.94 11.45
CA CYS A 66 5.00 -1.68 11.80
C CYS A 66 4.05 -0.84 12.66
N GLU A 67 4.58 0.19 13.29
CA GLU A 67 3.85 1.11 14.17
C GLU A 67 2.57 1.65 13.52
N SER A 68 2.64 2.09 12.26
CA SER A 68 1.48 2.62 11.54
C SER A 68 0.37 1.59 11.31
N ARG A 69 0.72 0.34 11.02
CA ARG A 69 -0.25 -0.75 10.80
C ARG A 69 -0.84 -1.25 12.11
N ALA A 70 -0.03 -1.42 13.15
CA ALA A 70 -0.52 -1.78 14.49
C ALA A 70 -1.50 -0.73 15.02
N ARG A 71 -1.21 0.56 14.80
CA ARG A 71 -2.13 1.65 15.12
C ARG A 71 -3.41 1.60 14.30
N GLY A 72 -3.31 1.30 13.00
CA GLY A 72 -4.48 1.16 12.14
C GLY A 72 -5.41 0.02 12.54
N ILE A 73 -4.86 -1.07 13.09
CA ILE A 73 -5.63 -2.19 13.66
C ILE A 73 -6.27 -1.79 15.00
N ARG A 74 -5.56 -1.04 15.85
CA ARG A 74 -6.05 -0.58 17.17
C ARG A 74 -7.11 0.52 17.08
N ASP A 75 -6.92 1.50 16.20
CA ASP A 75 -7.88 2.58 15.92
C ASP A 75 -8.17 2.64 14.42
N PRO A 76 -9.07 1.79 13.92
CA PRO A 76 -9.52 1.84 12.53
C PRO A 76 -10.03 3.24 12.17
N ASP A 77 -10.67 3.96 13.08
CA ASP A 77 -11.28 5.26 12.77
C ASP A 77 -10.29 6.44 12.81
N ALA A 78 -9.00 6.21 13.10
CA ALA A 78 -7.99 7.27 13.16
C ALA A 78 -7.90 8.10 11.87
N PHE A 79 -8.04 7.47 10.70
CA PHE A 79 -8.02 8.16 9.41
C PHE A 79 -9.25 9.04 9.17
N ALA A 80 -10.40 8.69 9.74
CA ALA A 80 -11.61 9.52 9.68
C ALA A 80 -11.46 10.82 10.50
N LYS A 81 -10.46 10.90 11.38
CA LYS A 81 -10.19 12.06 12.22
C LYS A 81 -9.16 13.03 11.59
N MET A 82 -8.61 12.73 10.39
CA MET A 82 -7.60 13.58 9.75
C MET A 82 -8.19 14.82 9.10
N ASP A 83 -7.54 15.98 9.28
CA ASP A 83 -7.93 17.23 8.61
C ASP A 83 -7.56 17.20 7.12
N LEU A 84 -8.58 17.17 6.28
CA LEU A 84 -8.46 17.17 4.82
C LEU A 84 -7.70 18.39 4.28
N PHE A 85 -7.85 19.56 4.90
CA PHE A 85 -7.13 20.77 4.48
C PHE A 85 -5.64 20.63 4.72
N GLN A 86 -5.23 20.06 5.86
CA GLN A 86 -3.83 19.79 6.14
C GLN A 86 -3.25 18.74 5.18
N VAL A 87 -4.00 17.69 4.87
CA VAL A 87 -3.58 16.62 3.95
C VAL A 87 -3.37 17.15 2.53
N ILE A 88 -4.29 17.98 2.02
CA ILE A 88 -4.18 18.59 0.70
C ILE A 88 -3.02 19.60 0.67
N ARG A 89 -2.90 20.47 1.68
CA ARG A 89 -1.84 21.48 1.78
C ARG A 89 -0.44 20.87 1.87
N THR A 90 -0.30 19.74 2.57
CA THR A 90 0.99 19.05 2.74
C THR A 90 1.35 18.14 1.57
N GLY A 91 0.52 18.08 0.52
CA GLY A 91 0.74 17.19 -0.63
C GLY A 91 0.60 15.70 -0.31
N LYS A 92 0.08 15.34 0.87
CA LYS A 92 -0.14 13.96 1.31
C LYS A 92 -1.44 13.35 0.81
N ALA A 93 -2.27 14.12 0.09
CA ALA A 93 -3.55 13.67 -0.45
C ALA A 93 -3.46 12.38 -1.28
N GLY A 94 -2.42 12.22 -2.11
CA GLY A 94 -2.22 11.00 -2.87
C GLY A 94 -1.93 9.76 -2.01
N MET A 95 -1.18 9.93 -0.91
CA MET A 95 -0.90 8.84 0.04
C MET A 95 -2.17 8.44 0.79
N VAL A 96 -2.94 9.42 1.28
CA VAL A 96 -4.20 9.17 1.97
C VAL A 96 -5.21 8.48 1.05
N PHE A 97 -5.28 8.91 -0.22
CA PHE A 97 -6.08 8.24 -1.23
C PHE A 97 -5.65 6.78 -1.42
N ALA A 98 -4.35 6.52 -1.58
CA ALA A 98 -3.83 5.16 -1.76
C ALA A 98 -4.12 4.27 -0.55
N SER A 99 -3.96 4.79 0.68
CA SER A 99 -4.31 4.04 1.88
C SER A 99 -5.80 3.76 1.97
N LEU A 100 -6.65 4.73 1.65
CA LEU A 100 -8.10 4.55 1.67
C LEU A 100 -8.59 3.56 0.60
N ALA A 101 -8.04 3.63 -0.61
CA ALA A 101 -8.33 2.68 -1.69
C ALA A 101 -7.89 1.26 -1.30
N LEU A 102 -6.68 1.11 -0.75
CA LEU A 102 -6.18 -0.19 -0.31
C LEU A 102 -7.02 -0.74 0.86
N SER A 103 -7.35 0.08 1.87
CA SER A 103 -8.22 -0.32 2.96
C SER A 103 -9.62 -0.71 2.48
N SER A 104 -10.18 -0.02 1.49
CA SER A 104 -11.47 -0.40 0.89
C SER A 104 -11.39 -1.75 0.18
N PHE A 105 -10.29 -2.01 -0.54
CA PHE A 105 -10.07 -3.30 -1.18
C PHE A 105 -9.93 -4.43 -0.15
N GLN A 106 -9.16 -4.20 0.92
CA GLN A 106 -8.99 -5.13 2.02
C GLN A 106 -10.31 -5.44 2.74
N GLN A 107 -11.13 -4.42 3.01
CA GLN A 107 -12.43 -4.59 3.65
C GLN A 107 -13.41 -5.41 2.79
N ARG A 108 -13.37 -5.24 1.47
CA ARG A 108 -14.20 -6.02 0.54
C ARG A 108 -13.83 -7.50 0.55
N ILE A 109 -12.53 -7.81 0.63
CA ILE A 109 -12.05 -9.19 0.81
C ILE A 109 -12.53 -9.73 2.17
N ALA A 110 -12.46 -8.93 3.24
CA ALA A 110 -12.94 -9.31 4.56
C ALA A 110 -14.41 -9.76 4.56
N GLU A 111 -15.28 -8.98 3.91
CA GLU A 111 -16.72 -9.27 3.80
C GLU A 111 -16.99 -10.53 2.96
N GLN A 112 -16.20 -10.75 1.90
CA GLN A 112 -16.37 -11.90 1.02
C GLN A 112 -15.95 -13.23 1.65
N TYR A 113 -14.91 -13.23 2.49
CA TYR A 113 -14.37 -14.44 3.11
C TYR A 113 -14.74 -14.59 4.59
N GLY A 114 -15.49 -13.64 5.17
CA GLY A 114 -15.96 -13.68 6.55
C GLY A 114 -14.85 -13.63 7.61
N ILE A 115 -13.63 -13.25 7.23
CA ILE A 115 -12.44 -13.20 8.09
C ILE A 115 -11.82 -11.81 7.94
N GLU A 116 -11.66 -11.11 9.06
CA GLU A 116 -10.99 -9.79 9.11
C GLU A 116 -9.50 -9.98 8.73
N PRO A 117 -8.99 -9.33 7.66
CA PRO A 117 -7.58 -9.42 7.31
C PRO A 117 -6.72 -8.96 8.46
N GLY A 118 -5.73 -9.77 8.85
CA GLY A 118 -4.89 -9.48 10.01
C GLY A 118 -5.50 -9.88 11.36
N ALA A 119 -6.59 -10.69 11.38
CA ALA A 119 -7.20 -11.20 12.61
C ALA A 119 -6.21 -11.98 13.49
N GLU A 120 -5.26 -12.68 12.88
CA GLU A 120 -4.20 -13.41 13.57
C GLU A 120 -3.24 -12.47 14.30
N MET A 121 -2.84 -11.38 13.66
CA MET A 121 -1.99 -10.35 14.28
C MET A 121 -2.75 -9.62 15.38
N LYS A 122 -4.03 -9.30 15.15
CA LYS A 122 -4.91 -8.69 16.16
C LYS A 122 -5.10 -9.59 17.38
N ALA A 123 -5.24 -10.90 17.17
CA ALA A 123 -5.32 -11.88 18.26
C ALA A 123 -4.01 -11.92 19.07
N ALA A 124 -2.86 -11.92 18.40
CA ALA A 124 -1.55 -11.88 19.06
C ALA A 124 -1.36 -10.59 19.88
N MET A 125 -1.70 -9.42 19.31
CA MET A 125 -1.63 -8.13 20.00
C MET A 125 -2.56 -8.09 21.22
N ALA A 126 -3.82 -8.54 21.07
CA ALA A 126 -4.78 -8.57 22.16
C ALA A 126 -4.34 -9.52 23.29
N ALA A 127 -3.72 -10.65 22.94
CA ALA A 127 -3.19 -11.59 23.92
C ALA A 127 -1.98 -11.03 24.67
N ALA A 128 -1.11 -10.27 23.99
CA ALA A 128 0.00 -9.56 24.65
C ALA A 128 -0.54 -8.54 25.67
N ASP A 129 -1.50 -7.71 25.25
CA ASP A 129 -2.14 -6.70 26.10
C ASP A 129 -2.85 -7.36 27.31
N ALA A 130 -3.60 -8.44 27.09
CA ALA A 130 -4.35 -9.16 28.14
C ALA A 130 -3.45 -9.83 29.19
N ARG A 131 -2.25 -10.27 28.79
CA ARG A 131 -1.27 -10.92 29.68
C ARG A 131 -0.21 -9.97 30.22
N GLY A 132 -0.23 -8.70 29.84
CA GLY A 132 0.78 -7.72 30.21
C GLY A 132 2.17 -8.04 29.64
N LEU A 133 2.23 -8.75 28.51
CA LEU A 133 3.49 -9.09 27.86
C LEU A 133 3.97 -7.94 26.95
N PRO A 134 5.28 -7.69 26.88
CA PRO A 134 5.85 -6.82 25.85
C PRO A 134 5.42 -7.24 24.44
N LEU A 135 4.89 -6.27 23.68
CA LEU A 135 4.54 -6.44 22.27
C LEU A 135 5.62 -5.81 21.39
N TRP A 136 6.25 -6.63 20.53
CA TRP A 136 7.29 -6.18 19.61
C TRP A 136 6.74 -6.06 18.18
N LEU A 137 6.85 -4.87 17.61
CA LEU A 137 6.49 -4.58 16.22
C LEU A 137 7.74 -4.71 15.37
N VAL A 138 7.88 -5.81 14.64
CA VAL A 138 9.18 -6.19 14.06
C VAL A 138 9.33 -5.83 12.58
N ASP A 139 8.28 -5.40 11.90
CA ASP A 139 8.33 -5.13 10.47
C ASP A 139 8.50 -3.65 10.13
N ARG A 140 9.02 -3.38 8.93
CA ARG A 140 9.26 -2.02 8.44
C ARG A 140 7.97 -1.35 7.96
N GLU A 141 8.01 -0.03 7.88
CA GLU A 141 6.88 0.74 7.34
C GLU A 141 6.55 0.33 5.91
N ILE A 142 5.27 0.04 5.65
CA ILE A 142 4.81 -0.42 4.33
C ILE A 142 5.15 0.60 3.22
N GLY A 143 5.13 1.90 3.54
CA GLY A 143 5.52 2.95 2.61
C GLY A 143 7.01 2.90 2.21
N ILE A 144 7.87 2.34 3.06
CA ILE A 144 9.29 2.07 2.74
C ILE A 144 9.37 0.81 1.88
N THR A 145 8.67 -0.27 2.24
CA THR A 145 8.61 -1.50 1.42
C THR A 145 8.20 -1.20 -0.01
N LEU A 146 7.10 -0.45 -0.19
CA LEU A 146 6.62 -0.04 -1.51
C LEU A 146 7.60 0.91 -2.20
N ASN A 147 8.33 1.73 -1.46
CA ASN A 147 9.37 2.59 -2.01
C ASN A 147 10.55 1.78 -2.57
N HIS A 148 11.00 0.76 -1.84
CA HIS A 148 12.07 -0.16 -2.27
C HIS A 148 11.62 -1.02 -3.44
N ALA A 149 10.42 -1.60 -3.41
CA ALA A 149 9.87 -2.34 -4.54
C ALA A 149 9.74 -1.45 -5.79
N TYR A 150 9.23 -0.22 -5.63
CA TYR A 150 9.09 0.69 -6.76
C TYR A 150 10.43 1.24 -7.25
N ARG A 151 11.45 1.45 -6.40
CA ARG A 151 12.71 2.10 -6.81
C ARG A 151 13.85 1.13 -7.08
N GLY A 152 13.89 0.00 -6.38
CA GLY A 152 14.90 -1.05 -6.50
C GLY A 152 14.69 -1.97 -7.69
N VAL A 153 13.46 -2.10 -8.20
CA VAL A 153 13.19 -2.91 -9.40
C VAL A 153 13.53 -2.13 -10.67
N PRO A 154 14.29 -2.68 -11.64
CA PRO A 154 14.58 -2.02 -12.91
C PRO A 154 13.33 -1.62 -13.71
N PHE A 155 13.39 -0.51 -14.47
CA PHE A 155 12.24 -0.02 -15.24
C PHE A 155 11.69 -1.06 -16.23
N ARG A 156 12.57 -1.85 -16.87
CA ARG A 156 12.17 -2.95 -17.77
C ARG A 156 11.29 -4.00 -17.08
N ASP A 157 11.67 -4.41 -15.86
CA ASP A 157 10.95 -5.43 -15.11
C ASP A 157 9.60 -4.87 -14.65
N ARG A 158 9.53 -3.58 -14.29
CA ARG A 158 8.26 -2.88 -14.01
C ARG A 158 7.32 -2.87 -15.21
N MET A 159 7.83 -2.59 -16.41
CA MET A 159 7.02 -2.62 -17.63
C MET A 159 6.59 -4.03 -17.99
N GLY A 160 7.43 -5.04 -17.73
CA GLY A 160 7.08 -6.45 -17.86
C GLY A 160 5.92 -6.86 -16.95
N ILE A 161 5.97 -6.49 -15.67
CA ILE A 161 4.88 -6.74 -14.71
C ILE A 161 3.60 -6.01 -15.12
N LEU A 162 3.70 -4.75 -15.55
CA LEU A 162 2.53 -4.01 -16.02
C LEU A 162 1.92 -4.68 -17.27
N GLY A 163 2.77 -5.13 -18.20
CA GLY A 163 2.36 -5.86 -19.38
C GLY A 163 1.68 -7.19 -19.04
N SER A 164 2.23 -7.96 -18.09
CA SER A 164 1.63 -9.23 -17.67
C SER A 164 0.31 -9.04 -16.95
N LEU A 165 0.17 -8.00 -16.11
CA LEU A 165 -1.12 -7.66 -15.50
C LEU A 165 -2.17 -7.28 -16.56
N ILE A 166 -1.80 -6.46 -17.54
CA ILE A 166 -2.70 -6.12 -18.65
C ILE A 166 -3.07 -7.38 -19.43
N ALA A 167 -2.10 -8.22 -19.77
CA ALA A 167 -2.34 -9.49 -20.45
C ALA A 167 -3.26 -10.42 -19.65
N SER A 168 -3.10 -10.49 -18.32
CA SER A 168 -3.93 -11.31 -17.43
C SER A 168 -5.40 -10.88 -17.41
N VAL A 169 -5.68 -9.58 -17.56
CA VAL A 169 -7.05 -9.07 -17.70
C VAL A 169 -7.67 -9.45 -19.04
N PHE A 170 -6.85 -9.59 -20.08
CA PHE A 170 -7.28 -10.02 -21.41
C PHE A 170 -7.29 -11.55 -21.58
N SER A 171 -6.54 -12.30 -20.78
CA SER A 171 -6.55 -13.77 -20.76
C SER A 171 -7.63 -14.28 -19.81
N HIS A 172 -8.88 -14.35 -20.28
CA HIS A 172 -9.86 -15.26 -19.69
C HIS A 172 -9.52 -16.68 -20.14
N GLU A 173 -8.57 -17.34 -19.50
CA GLU A 173 -8.40 -18.79 -19.65
C GLU A 173 -8.97 -19.51 -18.43
N ASN A 174 -9.81 -20.50 -18.72
CA ASN A 174 -10.46 -21.35 -17.73
C ASN A 174 -9.37 -22.12 -16.98
N ILE A 175 -9.29 -21.91 -15.67
CA ILE A 175 -8.39 -22.65 -14.78
C ILE A 175 -8.82 -24.12 -14.84
N ASP A 176 -7.90 -24.98 -15.29
CA ASP A 176 -8.15 -26.41 -15.47
C ASP A 176 -8.30 -27.11 -14.11
N GLU A 177 -9.13 -28.15 -14.02
CA GLU A 177 -9.37 -28.85 -12.74
C GLU A 177 -8.07 -29.41 -12.12
N ALA A 178 -7.08 -29.71 -12.97
CA ALA A 178 -5.74 -30.16 -12.57
C ALA A 178 -4.88 -29.07 -11.91
N GLU A 179 -5.09 -27.79 -12.24
CA GLU A 179 -4.46 -26.66 -11.54
C GLU A 179 -5.11 -26.45 -10.16
N ILE A 180 -6.43 -26.64 -10.06
CA ILE A 180 -7.16 -26.58 -8.79
C ILE A 180 -6.72 -27.69 -7.82
N GLU A 181 -6.33 -28.86 -8.32
CA GLU A 181 -5.84 -29.96 -7.48
C GLU A 181 -4.41 -29.74 -6.96
N LYS A 182 -3.53 -29.11 -7.76
CA LYS A 182 -2.25 -28.57 -7.26
C LYS A 182 -2.45 -27.48 -6.19
N LEU A 183 -3.55 -26.74 -6.28
CA LEU A 183 -3.99 -25.79 -5.26
C LEU A 183 -4.62 -26.44 -4.02
N LYS A 184 -4.73 -27.78 -3.90
CA LYS A 184 -5.27 -28.45 -2.70
C LYS A 184 -4.20 -29.07 -1.81
N GLN A 185 -2.97 -29.23 -2.32
CA GLN A 185 -1.84 -29.67 -1.51
C GLN A 185 -1.25 -28.47 -0.79
N GLY A 186 -1.00 -28.61 0.52
CA GLY A 186 -0.79 -27.53 1.50
C GLY A 186 0.44 -26.63 1.33
N ASP A 187 0.93 -26.48 0.11
CA ASP A 187 2.14 -25.71 -0.22
C ASP A 187 1.94 -24.73 -1.39
N ILE A 188 0.70 -24.29 -1.60
CA ILE A 188 0.32 -23.27 -2.57
C ILE A 188 1.10 -21.98 -2.34
N LEU A 189 1.27 -21.62 -1.07
CA LEU A 189 1.95 -20.39 -0.69
C LEU A 189 3.42 -20.48 -1.07
N GLU A 190 4.14 -21.53 -0.67
CA GLU A 190 5.56 -21.69 -1.01
C GLU A 190 5.76 -21.85 -2.53
N SER A 191 4.88 -22.56 -3.22
CA SER A 191 4.92 -22.72 -4.68
C SER A 191 4.68 -21.39 -5.41
N ALA A 192 3.69 -20.60 -4.99
CA ALA A 192 3.41 -19.27 -5.54
C ALA A 192 4.54 -18.28 -5.21
N PHE A 193 5.09 -18.32 -4.00
CA PHE A 193 6.24 -17.50 -3.62
C PHE A 193 7.51 -17.89 -4.37
N GLY A 194 7.74 -19.18 -4.61
CA GLY A 194 8.86 -19.70 -5.38
C GLY A 194 8.74 -19.38 -6.88
N GLU A 195 7.54 -19.38 -7.44
CA GLU A 195 7.29 -18.90 -8.80
C GLU A 195 7.44 -17.38 -8.91
N PHE A 196 6.94 -16.64 -7.93
CA PHE A 196 7.14 -15.19 -7.81
C PHE A 196 8.64 -14.81 -7.73
N ALA A 197 9.42 -15.55 -6.92
CA ALA A 197 10.87 -15.40 -6.81
C ALA A 197 11.59 -15.68 -8.13
N ARG A 198 11.13 -16.68 -8.89
CA ARG A 198 11.67 -17.04 -10.21
C ARG A 198 11.38 -15.96 -11.27
N ASN A 199 10.19 -15.37 -11.24
CA ASN A 199 9.75 -14.40 -12.24
C ASN A 199 10.35 -13.00 -12.03
N SER A 200 10.64 -12.59 -10.80
CA SER A 200 11.36 -11.33 -10.54
C SER A 200 12.13 -11.36 -9.22
N LYS A 201 13.38 -11.83 -9.28
CA LYS A 201 14.31 -11.80 -8.14
C LYS A 201 14.43 -10.41 -7.49
N PRO A 202 14.56 -9.29 -8.24
CA PRO A 202 14.64 -7.95 -7.62
C PRO A 202 13.37 -7.57 -6.86
N LEU A 203 12.19 -7.96 -7.36
CA LEU A 203 10.92 -7.66 -6.70
C LEU A 203 10.71 -8.54 -5.47
N TYR A 204 11.03 -9.83 -5.55
CA TYR A 204 11.02 -10.74 -4.41
C TYR A 204 11.95 -10.24 -3.30
N GLU A 205 13.17 -9.84 -3.65
CA GLU A 205 14.13 -9.28 -2.72
C GLU A 205 13.57 -8.03 -2.02
N ALA A 206 12.99 -7.09 -2.77
CA ALA A 206 12.43 -5.87 -2.20
C ALA A 206 11.16 -6.08 -1.35
N LEU A 207 10.33 -7.08 -1.68
CA LEU A 207 9.06 -7.31 -0.98
C LEU A 207 9.14 -8.33 0.16
N ILE A 208 10.10 -9.26 0.13
CA ILE A 208 10.25 -10.34 1.10
C ILE A 208 11.66 -10.33 1.69
N GLY A 209 12.69 -10.54 0.88
CA GLY A 209 14.07 -10.74 1.38
C GLY A 209 14.59 -9.61 2.27
N GLU A 210 14.38 -8.35 1.88
CA GLU A 210 14.74 -7.19 2.71
C GLU A 210 13.95 -7.12 4.02
N ARG A 211 12.68 -7.56 4.02
CA ARG A 211 11.85 -7.57 5.24
C ARG A 211 12.28 -8.70 6.17
N ASP A 212 12.65 -9.87 5.66
CA ASP A 212 13.19 -10.96 6.48
C ASP A 212 14.44 -10.50 7.24
N ARG A 213 15.37 -9.85 6.52
CA ARG A 213 16.58 -9.26 7.12
C ARG A 213 16.25 -8.24 8.19
N PHE A 214 15.33 -7.33 7.88
CA PHE A 214 14.89 -6.29 8.79
C PHE A 214 14.25 -6.88 10.05
N MET A 215 13.30 -7.81 9.91
CA MET A 215 12.58 -8.43 11.02
C MET A 215 13.51 -9.25 11.91
N ALA A 216 14.42 -10.05 11.33
CA ALA A 216 15.41 -10.78 12.10
C ALA A 216 16.34 -9.83 12.88
N ALA A 217 16.81 -8.75 12.25
CA ALA A 217 17.62 -7.74 12.93
C ALA A 217 16.84 -7.02 14.04
N ARG A 218 15.56 -6.71 13.80
CA ARG A 218 14.68 -6.05 14.78
C ARG A 218 14.36 -6.96 15.96
N LEU A 219 14.13 -8.26 15.74
CA LEU A 219 14.00 -9.26 16.80
C LEU A 219 15.24 -9.32 17.71
N ARG A 220 16.44 -9.31 17.11
CA ARG A 220 17.71 -9.24 17.84
C ARG A 220 17.86 -7.94 18.62
N GLU A 221 17.43 -6.81 18.06
CA GLU A 221 17.48 -5.51 18.71
C GLU A 221 16.54 -5.44 19.92
N GLU A 222 15.28 -5.86 19.77
CA GLU A 222 14.29 -5.90 20.85
C GLU A 222 14.75 -6.83 21.98
N SER A 223 15.29 -7.98 21.62
CA SER A 223 15.84 -8.95 22.57
C SER A 223 17.03 -8.41 23.36
N ALA A 224 17.93 -7.67 22.71
CA ALA A 224 19.03 -6.99 23.40
C ALA A 224 18.53 -5.88 24.35
N GLN A 225 17.42 -5.21 24.01
CA GLN A 225 16.80 -4.18 24.84
C GLN A 225 15.95 -4.76 25.98
N ASN A 226 15.55 -6.03 25.88
CA ASN A 226 14.73 -6.73 26.88
C ASN A 226 15.41 -8.03 27.36
N PRO A 227 16.50 -7.95 28.16
CA PRO A 227 17.31 -9.12 28.53
C PRO A 227 16.58 -10.20 29.35
N ALA A 228 15.44 -9.82 29.95
CA ALA A 228 14.56 -10.72 30.70
C ALA A 228 13.78 -11.67 29.79
N ALA A 229 13.58 -11.34 28.51
CA ALA A 229 12.89 -12.21 27.58
C ALA A 229 13.80 -13.39 27.19
N LYS A 230 13.34 -14.61 27.42
CA LYS A 230 14.01 -15.86 27.05
C LYS A 230 13.24 -16.65 26.01
N ARG A 231 11.93 -16.41 25.92
CA ARG A 231 11.04 -17.13 25.00
C ARG A 231 10.08 -16.16 24.34
N VAL A 232 10.20 -16.02 23.02
CA VAL A 232 9.46 -15.02 22.24
C VAL A 232 8.60 -15.73 21.22
N LEU A 233 7.29 -15.49 21.27
CA LEU A 233 6.39 -15.91 20.20
C LEU A 233 6.46 -14.89 19.07
N VAL A 234 6.76 -15.32 17.85
CA VAL A 234 6.82 -14.45 16.67
C VAL A 234 5.74 -14.86 15.68
N VAL A 235 4.70 -14.03 15.54
CA VAL A 235 3.59 -14.26 14.61
C VAL A 235 3.85 -13.50 13.31
N ILE A 236 4.06 -14.25 12.23
CA ILE A 236 4.47 -13.75 10.91
C ILE A 236 3.66 -14.43 9.80
N GLY A 237 3.65 -13.86 8.62
CA GLY A 237 3.15 -14.50 7.41
C GLY A 237 4.01 -15.71 7.04
N ALA A 238 3.39 -16.79 6.57
CA ALA A 238 4.08 -18.05 6.28
C ALA A 238 5.27 -17.88 5.31
N GLY A 239 5.18 -16.97 4.34
CA GLY A 239 6.27 -16.68 3.39
C GLY A 239 7.54 -16.11 4.00
N HIS A 240 7.48 -15.59 5.24
CA HIS A 240 8.64 -15.02 5.94
C HIS A 240 9.33 -16.03 6.88
N LEU A 241 8.68 -17.17 7.17
CA LEU A 241 9.15 -18.11 8.20
C LEU A 241 10.54 -18.68 7.91
N ALA A 242 10.75 -19.21 6.70
CA ALA A 242 12.04 -19.76 6.31
C ALA A 242 13.13 -18.67 6.20
N GLY A 243 12.75 -17.49 5.74
CA GLY A 243 13.65 -16.34 5.59
C GLY A 243 14.17 -15.82 6.92
N ILE A 244 13.25 -15.50 7.85
CA ILE A 244 13.60 -15.00 9.18
C ILE A 244 14.40 -16.05 9.96
N GLY A 245 14.03 -17.33 9.90
CA GLY A 245 14.77 -18.38 10.59
C GLY A 245 16.23 -18.46 10.15
N ARG A 246 16.48 -18.37 8.83
CA ARG A 246 17.84 -18.30 8.27
C ARG A 246 18.58 -17.04 8.70
N GLU A 247 17.94 -15.88 8.62
CA GLU A 247 18.55 -14.58 8.95
C GLU A 247 18.91 -14.46 10.43
N LEU A 248 18.08 -14.98 11.35
CA LEU A 248 18.38 -15.02 12.79
C LEU A 248 19.65 -15.82 13.10
N GLY A 249 19.86 -16.93 12.37
CA GLY A 249 21.06 -17.76 12.50
C GLY A 249 22.31 -17.18 11.81
N ALA A 250 22.13 -16.47 10.70
CA ALA A 250 23.23 -16.03 9.84
C ALA A 250 23.77 -14.63 10.16
N GLN A 251 22.94 -13.72 10.66
CA GLN A 251 23.36 -12.33 10.90
C GLN A 251 24.41 -12.24 12.01
N THR A 252 25.50 -11.54 11.71
CA THR A 252 26.61 -11.30 12.66
C THR A 252 26.81 -9.83 12.95
N GLU A 253 26.38 -8.97 12.05
CA GLU A 253 26.46 -7.53 12.17
C GLU A 253 25.52 -7.00 13.27
N PRO A 254 25.82 -5.85 13.88
CA PRO A 254 24.92 -5.18 14.81
C PRO A 254 23.57 -4.91 14.16
N SER A 255 22.46 -5.18 14.86
CA SER A 255 21.11 -5.00 14.30
C SER A 255 20.89 -3.62 13.66
N ARG A 256 21.43 -2.57 14.30
CA ARG A 256 21.32 -1.19 13.84
C ARG A 256 21.90 -0.96 12.44
N THR A 257 23.01 -1.61 12.08
CA THR A 257 23.64 -1.45 10.75
C THR A 257 22.82 -2.09 9.63
N ILE A 258 21.91 -3.01 9.97
CA ILE A 258 20.96 -3.63 9.04
C ILE A 258 19.66 -2.82 8.99
N ILE A 259 19.15 -2.41 10.16
CA ILE A 259 17.85 -1.72 10.31
C ILE A 259 17.88 -0.33 9.66
N GLU A 260 18.90 0.50 9.95
CA GLU A 260 18.95 1.89 9.46
C GLU A 260 18.83 2.03 7.93
N PRO A 261 19.61 1.32 7.10
CA PRO A 261 19.49 1.44 5.64
C PRO A 261 18.16 0.88 5.12
N LEU A 262 17.63 -0.18 5.73
CA LEU A 262 16.37 -0.81 5.31
C LEU A 262 15.13 -0.04 5.77
N ALA A 263 15.27 0.80 6.80
CA ALA A 263 14.28 1.78 7.26
C ALA A 263 14.36 3.13 6.52
N ALA A 264 15.36 3.35 5.68
CA ALA A 264 15.48 4.57 4.89
C ALA A 264 14.76 4.42 3.53
N LYS A 265 14.24 5.52 2.99
CA LYS A 265 13.74 5.53 1.60
C LYS A 265 14.91 5.54 0.64
N LEU A 266 14.82 4.75 -0.43
CA LEU A 266 15.77 4.86 -1.55
C LEU A 266 15.69 6.27 -2.15
N PRO A 267 16.80 6.86 -2.61
CA PRO A 267 16.79 8.21 -3.17
C PRO A 267 15.89 8.29 -4.41
N ALA A 268 15.23 9.44 -4.61
CA ALA A 268 14.41 9.65 -5.80
C ALA A 268 15.33 9.85 -7.03
N PRO A 269 15.03 9.23 -8.18
CA PRO A 269 15.78 9.52 -9.39
C PRO A 269 15.59 11.00 -9.74
N LYS A 270 16.69 11.71 -9.99
CA LYS A 270 16.65 13.14 -10.34
C LYS A 270 16.31 13.37 -11.82
N TRP A 271 16.42 12.34 -12.67
CA TRP A 271 16.22 12.45 -14.11
C TRP A 271 14.84 12.99 -14.54
N PRO A 272 13.68 12.61 -13.93
CA PRO A 272 12.39 13.14 -14.36
C PRO A 272 12.27 14.64 -14.10
N LYS A 273 12.93 15.14 -13.04
CA LYS A 273 13.00 16.57 -12.77
C LYS A 273 13.76 17.30 -13.88
N TYR A 274 14.92 16.78 -14.29
CA TYR A 274 15.70 17.36 -15.38
C TYR A 274 14.98 17.28 -16.72
N VAL A 275 14.29 16.17 -17.02
CA VAL A 275 13.45 16.04 -18.22
C VAL A 275 12.29 17.02 -18.19
N ALA A 276 11.58 17.16 -17.07
CA ALA A 276 10.48 18.11 -16.94
C ALA A 276 10.96 19.56 -17.13
N VAL A 277 12.11 19.93 -16.57
CA VAL A 277 12.73 21.25 -16.78
C VAL A 277 13.17 21.41 -18.23
N GLY A 278 13.80 20.40 -18.82
CA GLY A 278 14.24 20.42 -20.22
C GLY A 278 13.08 20.58 -21.20
N VAL A 279 11.99 19.83 -21.03
CA VAL A 279 10.76 19.95 -21.82
C VAL A 279 10.15 21.34 -21.67
N MET A 280 10.08 21.87 -20.44
CA MET A 280 9.58 23.23 -20.19
C MET A 280 10.42 24.29 -20.90
N LEU A 281 11.75 24.22 -20.79
CA LEU A 281 12.66 25.13 -21.48
C LEU A 281 12.52 25.01 -23.00
N ALA A 282 12.40 23.79 -23.53
CA ALA A 282 12.21 23.57 -24.96
C ALA A 282 10.89 24.18 -25.45
N ILE A 283 9.80 24.08 -24.69
CA ILE A 283 8.51 24.72 -25.01
C ILE A 283 8.65 26.25 -25.01
N PHE A 284 9.33 26.84 -24.02
CA PHE A 284 9.55 28.28 -23.98
C PHE A 284 10.42 28.78 -25.13
N ILE A 285 11.49 28.06 -25.45
CA ILE A 285 12.36 28.37 -26.59
C ILE A 285 11.57 28.25 -27.90
N ALA A 286 10.75 27.20 -28.06
CA ALA A 286 9.89 27.02 -29.21
C ALA A 286 8.89 28.17 -29.39
N ILE A 287 8.20 28.57 -28.31
CA ILE A 287 7.27 29.69 -28.33
C ILE A 287 8.01 30.99 -28.69
N GLY A 288 9.16 31.26 -28.05
CA GLY A 288 9.99 32.44 -28.34
C GLY A 288 10.47 32.48 -29.80
N PHE A 289 10.88 31.34 -30.34
CA PHE A 289 11.29 31.20 -31.74
C PHE A 289 10.11 31.42 -32.71
N LEU A 290 8.92 30.90 -32.38
CA LEU A 290 7.72 31.17 -33.17
C LEU A 290 7.36 32.65 -33.17
N PHE A 291 7.45 33.34 -32.02
CA PHE A 291 7.27 34.80 -31.95
C PHE A 291 8.32 35.56 -32.77
N TYR A 292 9.57 35.11 -32.75
CA TYR A 292 10.64 35.70 -33.58
C TYR A 292 10.38 35.56 -35.08
N ARG A 293 9.86 34.40 -35.52
CA ARG A 293 9.52 34.18 -36.93
C ARG A 293 8.24 34.87 -37.37
N ASN A 294 7.19 34.79 -36.56
CA ASN A 294 5.88 35.33 -36.85
C ASN A 294 5.04 35.49 -35.58
N ALA A 295 4.66 36.73 -35.26
CA ALA A 295 3.83 37.04 -34.11
C ALA A 295 2.50 36.27 -34.08
N THR A 296 1.90 35.97 -35.25
CA THR A 296 0.65 35.18 -35.30
C THR A 296 0.88 33.73 -34.89
N MET A 297 1.99 33.11 -35.31
CA MET A 297 2.33 31.74 -34.92
C MET A 297 2.65 31.62 -33.43
N GLY A 298 3.37 32.60 -32.88
CA GLY A 298 3.61 32.70 -31.43
C GLY A 298 2.30 32.81 -30.64
N TRP A 299 1.36 33.64 -31.10
CA TRP A 299 0.05 33.77 -30.47
C TRP A 299 -0.77 32.48 -30.56
N HIS A 300 -0.73 31.77 -31.69
CA HIS A 300 -1.39 30.48 -31.82
C HIS A 300 -0.80 29.41 -30.89
N ALA A 301 0.52 29.39 -30.69
CA ALA A 301 1.17 28.49 -29.75
C ALA A 301 0.78 28.79 -28.30
N LEU A 302 0.76 30.06 -27.91
CA LEU A 302 0.33 30.49 -26.57
C LEU A 302 -1.16 30.19 -26.33
N ARG A 303 -2.02 30.46 -27.33
CA ARG A 303 -3.44 30.13 -27.26
C ARG A 303 -3.65 28.63 -27.08
N ASP A 304 -2.95 27.80 -27.84
CA ASP A 304 -3.10 26.35 -27.73
C ASP A 304 -2.62 25.86 -26.35
N TRP A 305 -1.50 26.38 -25.82
CA TRP A 305 -1.10 26.11 -24.43
C TRP A 305 -2.23 26.40 -23.43
N VAL A 306 -2.79 27.62 -23.51
CA VAL A 306 -3.87 28.05 -22.60
C VAL A 306 -5.11 27.17 -22.75
N ILE A 307 -5.57 26.93 -23.98
CA ILE A 307 -6.80 26.16 -24.23
C ILE A 307 -6.65 24.72 -23.75
N TYR A 308 -5.60 24.01 -24.16
CA TYR A 308 -5.47 22.59 -23.81
C TYR A 308 -5.32 22.38 -22.29
N THR A 309 -4.52 23.21 -21.62
CA THR A 309 -4.32 23.10 -20.17
C THR A 309 -5.54 23.55 -19.37
N ALA A 310 -6.26 24.60 -19.80
CA ALA A 310 -7.48 25.05 -19.15
C ALA A 310 -8.65 24.07 -19.33
N VAL A 311 -8.88 23.62 -20.57
CA VAL A 311 -10.02 22.75 -20.89
C VAL A 311 -9.86 21.39 -20.25
N LEU A 312 -8.69 20.75 -20.35
CA LEU A 312 -8.52 19.39 -19.82
C LEU A 312 -8.47 19.36 -18.29
N SER A 313 -7.91 20.38 -17.65
CA SER A 313 -7.98 20.51 -16.18
C SER A 313 -9.43 20.74 -15.71
N GLY A 314 -10.19 21.59 -16.41
CA GLY A 314 -11.62 21.80 -16.17
C GLY A 314 -12.45 20.54 -16.38
N ILE A 315 -12.23 19.80 -17.48
CA ILE A 315 -12.87 18.50 -17.74
C ILE A 315 -12.56 17.52 -16.61
N GLY A 316 -11.31 17.46 -16.13
CA GLY A 316 -10.95 16.62 -14.99
C GLY A 316 -11.78 16.95 -13.75
N ALA A 317 -11.89 18.23 -13.39
CA ALA A 317 -12.74 18.68 -12.28
C ALA A 317 -14.23 18.39 -12.51
N ALA A 318 -14.71 18.52 -13.75
CA ALA A 318 -16.11 18.25 -14.12
C ALA A 318 -16.45 16.76 -14.03
N ILE A 319 -15.57 15.88 -14.53
CA ILE A 319 -15.72 14.42 -14.41
C ILE A 319 -15.75 14.02 -12.94
N ALA A 320 -14.97 14.67 -12.08
CA ALA A 320 -15.02 14.45 -10.64
C ALA A 320 -16.35 14.88 -9.97
N GLY A 321 -17.27 15.50 -10.72
CA GLY A 321 -18.50 16.09 -10.17
C GLY A 321 -18.24 17.33 -9.32
N GLY A 322 -17.13 18.03 -9.56
CA GLY A 322 -16.75 19.25 -8.84
C GLY A 322 -17.79 20.35 -8.98
N HIS A 323 -17.85 21.24 -7.98
CA HIS A 323 -18.64 22.46 -8.05
C HIS A 323 -18.19 23.32 -9.26
N PRO A 324 -19.10 24.05 -9.94
CA PRO A 324 -18.74 24.89 -11.08
C PRO A 324 -17.58 25.86 -10.82
N LEU A 325 -17.49 26.41 -9.60
CA LEU A 325 -16.35 27.25 -9.19
C LEU A 325 -15.04 26.47 -9.06
N SER A 326 -15.08 25.21 -8.66
CA SER A 326 -13.90 24.33 -8.63
C SER A 326 -13.44 23.99 -10.04
N VAL A 327 -14.38 23.78 -10.97
CA VAL A 327 -14.11 23.59 -12.41
C VAL A 327 -13.50 24.85 -13.03
N LEU A 328 -14.06 26.02 -12.73
CA LEU A 328 -13.52 27.30 -13.19
C LEU A 328 -12.10 27.52 -12.62
N THR A 329 -11.91 27.24 -11.34
CA THR A 329 -10.61 27.34 -10.68
C THR A 329 -9.58 26.42 -11.33
N ALA A 330 -9.96 25.17 -11.63
CA ALA A 330 -9.12 24.24 -12.37
C ALA A 330 -8.70 24.82 -13.72
N ALA A 331 -9.66 25.30 -14.51
CA ALA A 331 -9.43 25.86 -15.84
C ALA A 331 -8.53 27.11 -15.81
N VAL A 332 -8.69 27.99 -14.82
CA VAL A 332 -7.83 29.17 -14.66
C VAL A 332 -6.41 28.79 -14.21
N MET A 333 -6.29 27.82 -13.30
CA MET A 333 -5.00 27.46 -12.71
C MET A 333 -4.17 26.50 -13.58
N GLY A 334 -4.79 25.78 -14.52
CA GLY A 334 -4.11 24.88 -15.46
C GLY A 334 -3.00 25.58 -16.26
N PRO A 335 -3.31 26.66 -17.01
CA PRO A 335 -2.33 27.40 -17.81
C PRO A 335 -1.20 28.04 -17.01
N LEU A 336 -1.46 28.36 -15.73
CA LEU A 336 -0.54 29.09 -14.86
C LEU A 336 0.55 28.23 -14.24
N LYS A 337 0.68 26.95 -14.64
CA LYS A 337 1.73 26.06 -14.14
C LYS A 337 3.15 26.63 -14.17
N PRO A 338 3.60 27.34 -15.21
CA PRO A 338 4.95 27.88 -15.22
C PRO A 338 5.18 29.02 -14.24
N LEU A 339 4.11 29.71 -13.82
CA LEU A 339 4.16 30.92 -12.99
C LEU A 339 3.82 30.64 -11.52
N ARG A 340 3.26 29.46 -11.20
CA ARG A 340 2.82 29.14 -9.84
C ARG A 340 3.95 28.53 -8.99
N PRO A 341 3.93 28.74 -7.65
CA PRO A 341 4.90 28.14 -6.75
C PRO A 341 4.94 26.60 -6.86
N PRO A 342 6.12 25.98 -6.74
CA PRO A 342 6.24 24.53 -6.69
C PRO A 342 5.36 23.93 -5.59
N GLY A 343 4.60 22.89 -5.92
CA GLY A 343 3.70 22.18 -4.97
C GLY A 343 2.24 22.64 -4.97
N LEU A 344 1.90 23.82 -5.51
CA LEU A 344 0.51 24.30 -5.60
C LEU A 344 -0.06 24.02 -6.99
N SER A 345 -0.65 22.85 -7.21
CA SER A 345 -1.23 22.47 -8.51
C SER A 345 -2.63 23.03 -8.77
N SER A 346 -3.03 23.05 -10.04
CA SER A 346 -4.43 23.33 -10.44
C SER A 346 -5.42 22.46 -9.67
N GLY A 347 -5.09 21.19 -9.44
CA GLY A 347 -5.86 20.30 -8.59
C GLY A 347 -5.87 20.72 -7.11
N VAL A 348 -4.76 21.25 -6.56
CA VAL A 348 -4.75 21.77 -5.17
C VAL A 348 -5.75 22.91 -5.04
N PHE A 349 -5.70 23.88 -5.96
CA PHE A 349 -6.63 25.02 -5.95
C PHE A 349 -8.08 24.56 -6.13
N ALA A 350 -8.36 23.71 -7.12
CA ALA A 350 -9.70 23.18 -7.35
C ALA A 350 -10.22 22.36 -6.15
N GLY A 351 -9.38 21.54 -5.54
CA GLY A 351 -9.72 20.76 -4.34
C GLY A 351 -9.94 21.64 -3.11
N MET A 352 -9.17 22.71 -2.92
CA MET A 352 -9.38 23.67 -1.84
C MET A 352 -10.72 24.41 -2.00
N VAL A 353 -11.04 24.87 -3.22
CA VAL A 353 -12.33 25.50 -3.52
C VAL A 353 -13.48 24.52 -3.32
N GLU A 354 -13.32 23.26 -3.73
CA GLU A 354 -14.32 22.21 -3.51
C GLU A 354 -14.57 21.98 -2.01
N ALA A 355 -13.50 21.82 -1.24
CA ALA A 355 -13.57 21.62 0.21
C ALA A 355 -14.21 22.81 0.92
N TRP A 356 -13.91 24.03 0.48
CA TRP A 356 -14.45 25.25 1.06
C TRP A 356 -15.94 25.44 0.77
N LEU A 357 -16.39 25.11 -0.45
CA LEU A 357 -17.77 25.28 -0.88
C LEU A 357 -18.69 24.16 -0.37
N ARG A 358 -18.27 22.90 -0.49
CA ARG A 358 -19.10 21.75 -0.07
C ARG A 358 -18.89 21.33 1.39
N LYS A 359 -17.93 21.95 2.10
CA LYS A 359 -17.58 21.76 3.53
C LYS A 359 -17.82 20.32 4.01
N PRO A 360 -16.82 19.42 3.88
CA PRO A 360 -16.94 18.06 4.36
C PRO A 360 -17.34 18.04 5.84
N ARG A 361 -18.34 17.23 6.19
CA ARG A 361 -18.85 17.10 7.56
C ARG A 361 -18.19 15.92 8.26
N VAL A 362 -18.21 15.90 9.58
CA VAL A 362 -17.71 14.76 10.40
C VAL A 362 -18.36 13.43 9.96
N ALA A 363 -19.66 13.46 9.62
CA ALA A 363 -20.37 12.28 9.11
C ALA A 363 -19.80 11.76 7.77
N ASP A 364 -19.33 12.64 6.88
CA ASP A 364 -18.71 12.23 5.61
C ASP A 364 -17.37 11.51 5.86
N PHE A 365 -16.66 11.83 6.95
CA PHE A 365 -15.45 11.12 7.32
C PHE A 365 -15.77 9.74 7.93
N GLN A 366 -16.82 9.65 8.74
CA GLN A 366 -17.25 8.38 9.35
C GLN A 366 -17.75 7.39 8.28
N SER A 367 -18.49 7.86 7.27
CA SER A 367 -18.97 7.01 6.18
C SER A 367 -17.93 6.76 5.08
N LEU A 368 -16.82 7.49 5.08
CA LEU A 368 -15.83 7.48 3.99
C LEU A 368 -15.39 6.07 3.60
N ARG A 369 -14.98 5.26 4.58
CA ARG A 369 -14.49 3.90 4.32
C ARG A 369 -15.53 3.04 3.63
N LYS A 370 -16.78 3.10 4.12
CA LYS A 370 -17.90 2.34 3.58
C LYS A 370 -18.29 2.83 2.18
N ASP A 371 -18.30 4.15 1.99
CA ASP A 371 -18.66 4.75 0.70
C ASP A 371 -17.62 4.37 -0.38
N LEU A 372 -16.33 4.35 -0.04
CA LEU A 372 -15.26 4.03 -0.99
C LEU A 372 -15.28 2.59 -1.52
N LEU A 373 -15.99 1.67 -0.86
CA LEU A 373 -16.20 0.30 -1.35
C LEU A 373 -17.00 0.25 -2.65
N GLN A 374 -17.83 1.27 -2.88
CA GLN A 374 -18.65 1.41 -4.08
C GLN A 374 -18.08 2.50 -4.98
N VAL A 375 -18.00 2.23 -6.29
CA VAL A 375 -17.54 3.21 -7.28
C VAL A 375 -18.37 4.50 -7.19
N SER A 376 -19.68 4.39 -6.99
CA SER A 376 -20.58 5.54 -6.83
C SER A 376 -20.30 6.36 -5.56
N GLY A 377 -19.71 5.76 -4.52
CA GLY A 377 -19.40 6.44 -3.27
C GLY A 377 -18.31 7.50 -3.40
N TRP A 378 -17.39 7.32 -4.36
CA TRP A 378 -16.40 8.35 -4.74
C TRP A 378 -17.05 9.66 -5.18
N TRP A 379 -18.18 9.56 -5.88
CA TRP A 379 -18.94 10.72 -6.33
C TRP A 379 -19.98 11.17 -5.32
N ARG A 380 -20.38 10.36 -4.33
CA ARG A 380 -21.39 10.72 -3.33
C ARG A 380 -20.78 11.39 -2.10
N ASN A 381 -19.71 10.82 -1.56
CA ASN A 381 -19.07 11.28 -0.35
C ASN A 381 -18.28 12.59 -0.61
N ARG A 382 -18.48 13.61 0.23
CA ARG A 382 -17.88 14.95 0.01
C ARG A 382 -16.36 14.95 0.15
N VAL A 383 -15.82 14.14 1.06
CA VAL A 383 -14.37 13.98 1.25
C VAL A 383 -13.77 13.28 0.04
N ALA A 384 -14.35 12.15 -0.36
CA ALA A 384 -13.90 11.41 -1.55
C ALA A 384 -13.95 12.25 -2.82
N ARG A 385 -15.04 13.01 -3.02
CA ARG A 385 -15.20 13.90 -4.17
C ARG A 385 -14.14 15.00 -4.21
N THR A 386 -13.79 15.58 -3.06
CA THR A 386 -12.73 16.59 -2.97
C THR A 386 -11.37 16.03 -3.41
N LEU A 387 -11.04 14.81 -2.97
CA LEU A 387 -9.82 14.11 -3.40
C LEU A 387 -9.86 13.76 -4.89
N LEU A 388 -11.03 13.36 -5.41
CA LEU A 388 -11.24 13.06 -6.81
C LEU A 388 -11.06 14.30 -7.70
N VAL A 389 -11.60 15.46 -7.28
CA VAL A 389 -11.38 16.76 -7.96
C VAL A 389 -9.89 17.08 -8.03
N PHE A 390 -9.16 16.94 -6.93
CA PHE A 390 -7.70 17.13 -6.90
C PHE A 390 -6.98 16.24 -7.92
N MET A 391 -7.30 14.93 -7.94
CA MET A 391 -6.67 13.93 -8.81
C MET A 391 -6.96 14.17 -10.29
N LEU A 392 -8.24 14.22 -10.68
CA LEU A 392 -8.64 14.32 -12.08
C LEU A 392 -8.25 15.66 -12.69
N THR A 393 -8.26 16.74 -11.90
CA THR A 393 -7.74 18.05 -12.36
C THR A 393 -6.24 17.99 -12.68
N ASN A 394 -5.44 17.32 -11.82
CA ASN A 394 -4.01 17.17 -12.06
C ASN A 394 -3.75 16.29 -13.30
N LEU A 395 -4.49 15.20 -13.45
CA LEU A 395 -4.40 14.33 -14.63
C LEU A 395 -4.75 15.09 -15.91
N GLY A 396 -5.83 15.87 -15.89
CA GLY A 396 -6.23 16.73 -17.00
C GLY A 396 -5.19 17.80 -17.34
N THR A 397 -4.54 18.39 -16.32
CA THR A 397 -3.46 19.37 -16.54
C THR A 397 -2.26 18.71 -17.22
N ILE A 398 -1.85 17.52 -16.75
CA ILE A 398 -0.75 16.75 -17.37
C ILE A 398 -1.09 16.41 -18.82
N ALA A 399 -2.29 15.89 -19.09
CA ALA A 399 -2.73 15.58 -20.45
C ALA A 399 -2.73 16.82 -21.36
N GLY A 400 -3.18 17.97 -20.83
CA GLY A 400 -3.16 19.24 -21.56
C GLY A 400 -1.77 19.73 -21.91
N GLU A 401 -0.80 19.57 -21.02
CA GLU A 401 0.59 19.91 -21.30
C GLU A 401 1.19 19.04 -22.42
N TYR A 402 0.93 17.73 -22.38
CA TYR A 402 1.41 16.81 -23.42
C TYR A 402 0.81 17.15 -24.79
N LEU A 403 -0.51 17.35 -24.86
CA LEU A 403 -1.18 17.67 -26.12
C LEU A 403 -0.83 19.07 -26.64
N ALA A 404 -0.71 20.06 -25.76
CA ALA A 404 -0.22 21.39 -26.13
C ALA A 404 1.21 21.32 -26.67
N GLY A 405 2.09 20.59 -25.98
CA GLY A 405 3.47 20.38 -26.41
C GLY A 405 3.54 19.80 -27.81
N ILE A 406 2.88 18.65 -28.06
CA ILE A 406 2.85 17.99 -29.37
C ILE A 406 2.41 18.97 -30.47
N ARG A 407 1.34 19.74 -30.23
CA ARG A 407 0.78 20.68 -31.21
C ARG A 407 1.65 21.92 -31.46
N ILE A 408 2.39 22.37 -30.45
CA ILE A 408 3.36 23.47 -30.59
C ILE A 408 4.58 22.98 -31.39
N PHE A 409 5.10 21.79 -31.07
CA PHE A 409 6.22 21.20 -31.79
C PHE A 409 5.89 20.88 -33.25
N SER A 410 4.67 20.40 -33.54
CA SER A 410 4.23 20.14 -34.92
C SER A 410 4.09 21.38 -35.80
N ARG A 411 4.17 22.60 -35.23
CA ARG A 411 4.18 23.87 -35.98
C ARG A 411 5.58 24.44 -36.20
N LEU A 412 6.59 23.85 -35.54
CA LEU A 412 8.00 24.20 -35.73
C LEU A 412 8.59 23.43 -36.90
N LEU A 413 8.11 22.20 -37.13
CA LEU A 413 8.31 21.38 -38.33
C LEU A 413 7.43 21.93 -39.46
#